data_AF-A0A917A3T6-F1
#
_entry.id   AF-A0A917A3T6-F1
#
_cell.length_a   1.000
_cell.length_b   1.000
_cell.length_c   1.000
_cell.angle_alpha   90.00
_cell.angle_beta   90.00
_cell.angle_gamma   90.00
#
_symmetry.space_group_name_H-M   'P 1'
#
loop_
_entity.id
_entity.type
_entity.pdbx_description
1 polymer ?
#
loop_
_entity_poly.entity_id
_entity_poly.type
_entity_poly.pdbx_seq_one_letter_code
_entity_poly.pdbx_strand_id
1 'polypeptide(L)'
;MTDHRTGLIFNYRNVPGLLHEGLVGWESSAEELWNAAEKSEVRSNARVARELRPALPAELPHNEQIRLVHGFACWLRDSFGVAVHYVTHAPRVFDEEWGKALWKNRGTEVGEQDYFTALKDPTKSNLNFHAHIRFTTREVERDSGVFGEKTRVLDARDTGAACVLLMRQEWETRTNAALKRCGSSARIDLRSYADQAAAGDAPEGLEPQRHEGPKTAAIKRKRRQAKAAPAGARQRDRAPVRSRNEALWQAWDLKRARQREEARRSGESQHIANKREAERRQEATAHADRIRSADTDEARRAAVEQSHSVESTRAGCGWAQAISDAMAGRGPFAEGFENDETIDPENYNLPHAPEPEPIMRPVAVNRRSPRQRTRG
;
A
#
# COMPACT_ATOMS: atom_id res chain seq x y z
N MET A 1 -9.22 9.78 25.66
CA MET A 1 -7.80 9.65 26.02
C MET A 1 -7.55 10.51 27.23
N THR A 2 -7.60 9.92 28.41
CA THR A 2 -7.19 10.55 29.66
C THR A 2 -5.68 10.39 29.84
N ASP A 3 -4.96 11.49 30.07
CA ASP A 3 -3.56 11.45 30.49
C ASP A 3 -3.51 11.30 32.01
N HIS A 4 -3.03 10.15 32.49
CA HIS A 4 -3.01 9.82 33.92
C HIS A 4 -2.04 10.69 34.73
N ARG A 5 -1.05 11.31 34.08
CA ARG A 5 -0.07 12.18 34.76
C ARG A 5 -0.62 13.57 35.03
N THR A 6 -1.44 14.08 34.11
CA THR A 6 -1.97 15.45 34.19
C THR A 6 -3.45 15.52 34.56
N GLY A 7 -4.18 14.40 34.43
CA GLY A 7 -5.64 14.35 34.56
C GLY A 7 -6.39 15.00 33.39
N LEU A 8 -5.67 15.46 32.35
CA LEU A 8 -6.29 16.09 31.18
C LEU A 8 -6.98 15.04 30.30
N ILE A 9 -8.14 15.42 29.77
CA ILE A 9 -8.94 14.56 28.88
C ILE A 9 -8.86 15.11 27.46
N PHE A 10 -8.34 14.28 26.56
CA PHE A 10 -8.30 14.53 25.12
C PHE A 10 -9.39 13.69 24.43
N ASN A 11 -10.36 14.37 23.82
CA ASN A 11 -11.47 13.75 23.10
C ASN A 11 -11.45 14.12 21.61
N TYR A 12 -11.19 13.12 20.78
CA TYR A 12 -11.14 13.27 19.32
C TYR A 12 -12.28 12.52 18.60
N ARG A 13 -13.23 11.92 19.33
CA ARG A 13 -14.30 11.07 18.76
C ARG A 13 -15.16 11.78 17.72
N ASN A 14 -15.27 13.10 17.82
CA ASN A 14 -16.09 13.93 16.94
C ASN A 14 -15.30 14.66 15.85
N VAL A 15 -14.01 14.36 15.68
CA VAL A 15 -13.20 14.99 14.63
C VAL A 15 -13.56 14.35 13.28
N PRO A 16 -14.12 15.12 12.33
CA PRO A 16 -14.47 14.58 11.02
C PRO A 16 -13.22 14.13 10.25
N GLY A 17 -13.39 13.07 9.45
CA GLY A 17 -12.34 12.57 8.55
C GLY A 17 -11.38 11.55 9.16
N LEU A 18 -11.66 11.02 10.35
CA LEU A 18 -11.01 9.80 10.85
C LEU A 18 -11.65 8.57 10.18
N LEU A 19 -10.99 7.95 9.22
CA LEU A 19 -11.57 6.83 8.48
C LEU A 19 -11.41 5.49 9.20
N HIS A 20 -10.25 5.26 9.82
CA HIS A 20 -9.94 4.01 10.52
C HIS A 20 -8.85 4.24 11.57
N GLU A 21 -8.89 3.45 12.64
CA GLU A 21 -7.92 3.43 13.75
C GLU A 21 -7.54 1.97 14.01
N GLY A 22 -6.25 1.71 14.27
CA GLY A 22 -5.75 0.38 14.58
C GLY A 22 -4.50 0.38 15.44
N LEU A 23 -4.29 -0.73 16.15
CA LEU A 23 -3.16 -0.98 17.03
C LEU A 23 -2.45 -2.27 16.63
N VAL A 24 -1.13 -2.29 16.74
CA VAL A 24 -0.28 -3.44 16.47
C VAL A 24 0.78 -3.53 17.54
N GLY A 25 0.98 -4.74 18.11
CA GLY A 25 1.93 -4.94 19.21
C GLY A 25 1.44 -4.36 20.54
N TRP A 26 0.13 -4.20 20.69
CA TRP A 26 -0.55 -3.80 21.92
C TRP A 26 -1.99 -4.32 21.90
N GLU A 27 -2.41 -5.05 22.92
CA GLU A 27 -3.71 -5.74 22.92
C GLU A 27 -4.87 -4.90 23.50
N SER A 28 -4.56 -3.91 24.32
CA SER A 28 -5.57 -3.08 24.96
C SER A 28 -5.90 -1.84 24.11
N SER A 29 -6.08 -0.67 24.74
CA SER A 29 -6.46 0.58 24.07
C SER A 29 -5.25 1.47 23.73
N ALA A 30 -5.46 2.39 22.79
CA ALA A 30 -4.47 3.43 22.50
C ALA A 30 -4.22 4.31 23.73
N GLU A 31 -5.25 4.54 24.57
CA GLU A 31 -5.11 5.27 25.83
C GLU A 31 -4.13 4.58 26.78
N GLU A 32 -4.26 3.27 26.95
CA GLU A 32 -3.35 2.49 27.79
C GLU A 32 -1.95 2.43 27.22
N LEU A 33 -1.80 2.24 25.90
CA LEU A 33 -0.50 2.25 25.23
C LEU A 33 0.27 3.54 25.52
N TRP A 34 -0.38 4.69 25.30
CA TRP A 34 0.30 5.98 25.42
C TRP A 34 0.55 6.37 26.87
N ASN A 35 -0.33 6.01 27.81
CA ASN A 35 -0.04 6.16 29.24
C ASN A 35 1.12 5.26 29.71
N ALA A 36 1.20 4.02 29.21
CA ALA A 36 2.32 3.13 29.50
C ALA A 36 3.64 3.64 28.90
N ALA A 37 3.61 4.16 27.67
CA ALA A 37 4.76 4.77 27.02
C ALA A 37 5.28 6.00 27.80
N GLU A 38 4.39 6.91 28.21
CA GLU A 38 4.73 8.05 29.07
C GLU A 38 5.36 7.59 30.39
N LYS A 39 4.77 6.58 31.05
CA LYS A 39 5.27 6.03 32.33
C LYS A 39 6.65 5.36 32.18
N SER A 40 6.96 4.81 31.01
CA SER A 40 8.26 4.16 30.73
C SER A 40 9.42 5.17 30.58
N GLU A 41 9.11 6.46 30.50
CA GLU A 41 10.08 7.52 30.32
C GLU A 41 10.49 8.16 31.65
N VAL A 42 11.79 8.40 31.81
CA VAL A 42 12.38 8.81 33.10
C VAL A 42 12.65 10.31 33.16
N ARG A 43 12.60 11.02 32.03
CA ARG A 43 12.99 12.42 31.92
C ARG A 43 11.85 13.25 31.34
N SER A 44 11.73 14.50 31.80
CA SER A 44 10.72 15.46 31.31
C SER A 44 10.87 15.83 29.84
N ASN A 45 12.07 15.68 29.27
CA ASN A 45 12.36 15.92 27.86
C ASN A 45 12.45 14.63 27.02
N ALA A 46 11.95 13.51 27.55
CA ALA A 46 11.96 12.25 26.84
C ALA A 46 11.07 12.30 25.59
N ARG A 47 11.50 11.58 24.54
CA ARG A 47 10.68 11.30 23.37
C ARG A 47 9.86 10.05 23.66
N VAL A 48 8.54 10.19 23.67
CA VAL A 48 7.58 9.11 23.98
C VAL A 48 7.18 8.33 22.73
N ALA A 49 7.20 9.00 21.58
CA ALA A 49 6.76 8.41 20.31
C ALA A 49 7.54 8.94 19.12
N ARG A 50 7.50 8.18 18.02
CA ARG A 50 7.85 8.61 16.67
C ARG A 50 6.61 8.58 15.80
N GLU A 51 6.50 9.51 14.85
CA GLU A 51 5.35 9.61 13.96
C GLU A 51 5.80 9.65 12.49
N LEU A 52 5.24 8.74 11.70
CA LEU A 52 5.33 8.74 10.23
C LEU A 52 4.00 9.21 9.67
N ARG A 53 4.05 10.02 8.62
CA ARG A 53 2.85 10.53 7.93
C ARG A 53 2.90 10.24 6.44
N PRO A 54 2.77 8.96 6.03
CA PRO A 54 2.75 8.63 4.61
C PRO A 54 1.45 9.09 3.96
N ALA A 55 1.54 9.51 2.70
CA ALA A 55 0.39 9.67 1.84
C ALA A 55 -0.10 8.30 1.36
N LEU A 56 -1.41 8.16 1.18
CA LEU A 56 -2.06 6.98 0.64
C LEU A 56 -2.56 7.32 -0.78
N PRO A 57 -2.26 6.49 -1.79
CA PRO A 57 -2.77 6.71 -3.14
C PRO A 57 -4.31 6.74 -3.17
N ALA A 58 -4.91 7.73 -3.83
CA ALA A 58 -6.36 7.87 -3.93
C ALA A 58 -7.00 6.76 -4.79
N GLU A 59 -6.19 6.12 -5.62
CA GLU A 59 -6.51 4.97 -6.46
C GLU A 59 -6.82 3.72 -5.62
N LEU A 60 -6.28 3.63 -4.39
CA LEU A 60 -6.56 2.49 -3.53
C LEU A 60 -7.97 2.57 -2.92
N PRO A 61 -8.75 1.47 -3.01
CA PRO A 61 -9.95 1.29 -2.19
C PRO A 61 -9.65 1.42 -0.69
N HIS A 62 -10.63 1.87 0.10
CA HIS A 62 -10.41 2.18 1.52
C HIS A 62 -9.93 0.96 2.33
N ASN A 63 -10.48 -0.22 2.08
CA ASN A 63 -10.04 -1.48 2.68
C ASN A 63 -8.57 -1.82 2.36
N GLU A 64 -8.11 -1.57 1.13
CA GLU A 64 -6.71 -1.77 0.75
C GLU A 64 -5.78 -0.69 1.34
N GLN A 65 -6.27 0.54 1.54
CA GLN A 65 -5.54 1.55 2.32
C GLN A 65 -5.33 1.08 3.78
N ILE A 66 -6.38 0.56 4.42
CA ILE A 66 -6.28 -0.01 5.78
C ILE A 66 -5.27 -1.16 5.79
N ARG A 67 -5.41 -2.11 4.85
CA ARG A 67 -4.53 -3.28 4.74
C ARG A 67 -3.06 -2.89 4.54
N LEU A 68 -2.80 -1.88 3.71
CA LEU A 68 -1.46 -1.33 3.49
C LEU A 68 -0.85 -0.79 4.79
N VAL A 69 -1.57 0.08 5.50
CA VAL A 69 -1.09 0.70 6.74
C VAL A 69 -0.92 -0.33 7.84
N HIS A 70 -1.88 -1.24 8.00
CA HIS A 70 -1.81 -2.34 8.97
C HIS A 70 -0.61 -3.25 8.70
N GLY A 71 -0.41 -3.66 7.44
CA GLY A 71 0.73 -4.49 7.05
C GLY A 71 2.07 -3.80 7.31
N PHE A 72 2.18 -2.49 7.06
CA PHE A 72 3.36 -1.71 7.38
C PHE A 72 3.58 -1.58 8.90
N ALA A 73 2.51 -1.42 9.69
CA ALA A 73 2.57 -1.40 11.15
C ALA A 73 3.04 -2.75 11.72
N CYS A 74 2.58 -3.88 11.17
CA CYS A 74 3.09 -5.22 11.51
C CYS A 74 4.59 -5.33 11.22
N TRP A 75 5.03 -4.86 10.06
CA TRP A 75 6.45 -4.86 9.72
C TRP A 75 7.30 -3.99 10.67
N LEU A 76 6.81 -2.81 11.08
CA LEU A 76 7.49 -1.97 12.07
C LEU A 76 7.64 -2.70 13.42
N ARG A 77 6.57 -3.35 13.89
CA ARG A 77 6.61 -4.19 15.10
C ARG A 77 7.64 -5.31 14.94
N ASP A 78 7.60 -6.04 13.83
CA ASP A 78 8.46 -7.21 13.61
C ASP A 78 9.93 -6.83 13.45
N SER A 79 10.21 -5.67 12.85
CA SER A 79 11.58 -5.21 12.56
C SER A 79 12.24 -4.49 13.73
N PHE A 80 11.45 -3.83 14.58
CA PHE A 80 11.97 -2.95 15.64
C PHE A 80 11.42 -3.24 17.04
N GLY A 81 10.58 -4.25 17.19
CA GLY A 81 9.96 -4.61 18.47
C GLY A 81 9.01 -3.55 19.03
N VAL A 82 8.54 -2.59 18.23
CA VAL A 82 7.73 -1.46 18.72
C VAL A 82 6.23 -1.75 18.68
N ALA A 83 5.49 -1.18 19.64
CA ALA A 83 4.05 -1.02 19.52
C ALA A 83 3.70 0.16 18.61
N VAL A 84 2.69 -0.02 17.75
CA VAL A 84 2.26 0.93 16.72
C VAL A 84 0.78 1.24 16.87
N HIS A 85 0.43 2.52 16.87
CA HIS A 85 -0.92 3.05 16.75
C HIS A 85 -1.02 3.81 15.43
N TYR A 86 -1.94 3.43 14.57
CA TYR A 86 -2.13 4.10 13.29
C TYR A 86 -3.58 4.55 13.10
N VAL A 87 -3.73 5.65 12.38
CA VAL A 87 -5.02 6.16 11.93
C VAL A 87 -4.94 6.55 10.46
N THR A 88 -6.00 6.32 9.70
CA THR A 88 -6.14 6.79 8.32
C THR A 88 -7.10 7.95 8.25
N HIS A 89 -6.73 9.00 7.53
CA HIS A 89 -7.50 10.24 7.41
C HIS A 89 -8.01 10.47 6.00
N ALA A 90 -9.22 11.00 5.93
CA ALA A 90 -9.87 11.44 4.72
C ALA A 90 -9.19 12.69 4.12
N PRO A 91 -9.23 12.85 2.78
CA PRO A 91 -8.97 14.10 2.12
C PRO A 91 -9.83 15.23 2.69
N ARG A 92 -9.31 16.44 2.59
CA ARG A 92 -10.09 17.63 2.92
C ARG A 92 -10.98 17.97 1.73
N VAL A 93 -12.28 18.01 1.98
CA VAL A 93 -13.28 18.54 1.04
C VAL A 93 -13.18 20.06 0.98
N PHE A 94 -13.35 20.65 -0.20
CA PHE A 94 -13.22 22.10 -0.41
C PHE A 94 -14.37 22.88 0.22
N ASP A 95 -15.60 22.35 0.11
CA ASP A 95 -16.78 22.83 0.81
C ASP A 95 -16.88 22.16 2.18
N GLU A 96 -16.65 22.94 3.25
CA GLU A 96 -16.64 22.42 4.62
C GLU A 96 -18.03 22.12 5.16
N GLU A 97 -19.07 22.85 4.74
CA GLU A 97 -20.43 22.61 5.22
C GLU A 97 -21.00 21.35 4.57
N TRP A 98 -20.83 21.23 3.25
CA TRP A 98 -21.20 20.03 2.52
C TRP A 98 -20.40 18.80 3.01
N GLY A 99 -19.10 18.95 3.25
CA GLY A 99 -18.26 17.89 3.82
C GLY A 99 -18.73 17.43 5.21
N LYS A 100 -19.16 18.35 6.08
CA LYS A 100 -19.74 18.00 7.40
C LYS A 100 -21.08 17.30 7.26
N ALA A 101 -21.91 17.68 6.29
CA ALA A 101 -23.18 17.03 6.03
C ALA A 101 -22.98 15.59 5.55
N LEU A 102 -22.07 15.37 4.59
CA LEU A 102 -21.69 14.02 4.14
C LEU A 102 -21.18 13.17 5.30
N TRP A 103 -20.28 13.71 6.11
CA TRP A 103 -19.74 13.01 7.27
C TRP A 103 -20.84 12.56 8.24
N LYS A 104 -21.82 13.42 8.52
CA LYS A 104 -22.95 13.07 9.42
C LYS A 104 -23.84 11.98 8.82
N ASN A 105 -24.00 11.95 7.51
CA ASN A 105 -24.93 11.05 6.81
C ASN A 105 -24.29 9.71 6.39
N ARG A 106 -22.98 9.52 6.60
CA ARG A 106 -22.24 8.32 6.17
C ARG A 106 -22.62 7.01 6.87
N GLY A 107 -23.51 7.02 7.86
CA GLY A 107 -23.84 5.85 8.69
C GLY A 107 -24.68 4.78 7.99
N THR A 108 -25.06 5.00 6.73
CA THR A 108 -25.75 4.02 5.87
C THR A 108 -24.82 3.59 4.76
N GLU A 109 -25.04 2.42 4.15
CA GLU A 109 -24.26 1.93 3.01
C GLU A 109 -24.20 2.95 1.86
N VAL A 110 -25.36 3.51 1.49
CA VAL A 110 -25.45 4.57 0.47
C VAL A 110 -24.69 5.82 0.89
N GLY A 111 -24.84 6.26 2.14
CA GLY A 111 -24.15 7.45 2.64
C GLY A 111 -22.63 7.28 2.71
N GLU A 112 -22.16 6.09 3.03
CA GLU A 112 -20.74 5.74 3.00
C GLU A 112 -20.20 5.78 1.57
N GLN A 113 -20.93 5.20 0.61
CA GLN A 113 -20.54 5.22 -0.79
C GLN A 113 -20.52 6.64 -1.37
N ASP A 114 -21.51 7.47 -1.06
CA ASP A 114 -21.55 8.88 -1.42
C ASP A 114 -20.35 9.64 -0.84
N TYR A 115 -20.03 9.38 0.43
CA TYR A 115 -18.90 10.01 1.10
C TYR A 115 -17.58 9.63 0.44
N PHE A 116 -17.30 8.35 0.21
CA PHE A 116 -16.05 7.92 -0.43
C PHE A 116 -15.95 8.37 -1.89
N THR A 117 -17.06 8.42 -2.61
CA THR A 117 -17.11 8.96 -3.97
C THR A 117 -16.71 10.44 -3.98
N ALA A 118 -17.28 11.23 -3.07
CA ALA A 118 -16.92 12.64 -2.89
C ALA A 118 -15.45 12.85 -2.53
N LEU A 119 -14.88 11.99 -1.68
CA LEU A 119 -13.47 12.08 -1.29
C LEU A 119 -12.51 11.80 -2.45
N LYS A 120 -12.92 10.99 -3.44
CA LYS A 120 -12.10 10.65 -4.61
C LYS A 120 -12.27 11.61 -5.79
N ASP A 121 -13.19 12.56 -5.71
CA ASP A 121 -13.41 13.56 -6.76
C ASP A 121 -12.41 14.73 -6.62
N PRO A 122 -11.50 14.95 -7.60
CA PRO A 122 -10.52 16.04 -7.57
C PRO A 122 -11.14 17.45 -7.59
N THR A 123 -12.41 17.56 -8.00
CA THR A 123 -13.16 18.83 -7.99
C THR A 123 -13.76 19.13 -6.62
N LYS A 124 -13.90 18.12 -5.77
CA LYS A 124 -14.52 18.22 -4.44
C LYS A 124 -13.51 18.13 -3.31
N SER A 125 -12.41 17.40 -3.48
CA SER A 125 -11.43 17.15 -2.43
C SER A 125 -9.99 17.39 -2.91
N ASN A 126 -9.07 17.53 -1.96
CA ASN A 126 -7.64 17.64 -2.25
C ASN A 126 -6.94 16.28 -2.50
N LEU A 127 -7.69 15.17 -2.53
CA LEU A 127 -7.23 13.79 -2.73
C LEU A 127 -6.16 13.30 -1.75
N ASN A 128 -5.88 14.04 -0.68
CA ASN A 128 -4.79 13.73 0.25
C ASN A 128 -5.25 12.75 1.33
N PHE A 129 -5.49 11.49 0.93
CA PHE A 129 -5.57 10.39 1.88
C PHE A 129 -4.19 10.24 2.53
N HIS A 130 -4.14 10.12 3.84
CA HIS A 130 -2.88 9.98 4.56
C HIS A 130 -3.09 9.20 5.84
N ALA A 131 -2.03 8.55 6.31
CA ALA A 131 -2.02 7.91 7.61
C ALA A 131 -1.18 8.73 8.60
N HIS A 132 -1.55 8.69 9.87
CA HIS A 132 -0.63 8.98 10.96
C HIS A 132 -0.28 7.65 11.60
N ILE A 133 0.99 7.27 11.54
CA ILE A 133 1.51 6.02 12.10
C ILE A 133 2.45 6.41 13.24
N ARG A 134 1.96 6.29 14.47
CA ARG A 134 2.71 6.62 15.66
C ARG A 134 3.18 5.33 16.34
N PHE A 135 4.44 5.26 16.70
CA PHE A 135 5.00 4.08 17.36
C PHE A 135 5.93 4.46 18.51
N THR A 136 6.10 3.53 19.43
CA THR A 136 6.83 3.71 20.68
C THR A 136 8.33 3.90 20.44
N THR A 137 9.01 4.55 21.40
CA THR A 137 10.47 4.74 21.38
C THR A 137 11.26 3.62 22.06
N ARG A 138 10.53 2.63 22.59
CA ARG A 138 11.04 1.44 23.26
C ARG A 138 10.45 0.21 22.63
N GLU A 139 11.16 -0.90 22.79
CA GLU A 139 10.64 -2.21 22.49
C GLU A 139 9.49 -2.54 23.45
N VAL A 140 8.52 -3.29 22.95
CA VAL A 140 7.36 -3.79 23.70
C VAL A 140 7.34 -5.29 23.50
N GLU A 141 7.45 -6.02 24.61
CA GLU A 141 7.35 -7.48 24.59
C GLU A 141 5.95 -7.90 24.14
N ARG A 142 5.89 -8.85 23.20
CA ARG A 142 4.65 -9.23 22.50
C ARG A 142 3.53 -9.67 23.42
N ASP A 143 3.84 -10.54 24.38
CA ASP A 143 2.83 -11.24 25.17
C ASP A 143 2.49 -10.51 26.46
N SER A 144 3.47 -9.80 27.05
CA SER A 144 3.30 -9.11 28.32
C SER A 144 2.92 -7.64 28.18
N GLY A 145 3.17 -7.02 27.02
CA GLY A 145 3.04 -5.58 26.83
C GLY A 145 4.05 -4.77 27.66
N VAL A 146 5.09 -5.40 28.22
CA VAL A 146 6.10 -4.71 29.03
C VAL A 146 7.05 -3.92 28.13
N PHE A 147 7.27 -2.66 28.50
CA PHE A 147 8.22 -1.77 27.82
C PHE A 147 9.65 -2.14 28.20
N GLY A 148 10.45 -2.46 27.18
CA GLY A 148 11.87 -2.78 27.31
C GLY A 148 12.80 -1.61 26.99
N GLU A 149 13.90 -1.94 26.34
CA GLU A 149 14.97 -1.00 26.01
C GLU A 149 14.56 0.00 24.93
N LYS A 150 15.26 1.15 24.90
CA LYS A 150 15.03 2.15 23.86
C LYS A 150 15.55 1.66 22.51
N THR A 151 14.74 1.82 21.46
CA THR A 151 15.11 1.53 20.07
C THR A 151 16.08 2.57 19.52
N ARG A 152 17.33 2.57 20.02
CA ARG A 152 18.37 3.56 19.66
C ARG A 152 18.80 3.48 18.20
N VAL A 153 18.66 2.32 17.57
CA VAL A 153 18.97 2.09 16.15
C VAL A 153 18.21 3.07 15.22
N LEU A 154 17.02 3.53 15.64
CA LEU A 154 16.21 4.48 14.90
C LEU A 154 16.64 5.95 15.06
N ASP A 155 17.52 6.23 16.03
CA ASP A 155 17.96 7.59 16.35
C ASP A 155 19.48 7.79 16.23
N ALA A 156 20.25 6.70 16.11
CA ALA A 156 21.69 6.78 16.03
C ALA A 156 22.13 7.43 14.72
N ARG A 157 23.25 8.18 14.77
CA ARG A 157 23.73 8.99 13.63
C ARG A 157 24.06 8.13 12.40
N ASP A 158 24.58 6.95 12.65
CA ASP A 158 25.04 5.94 11.70
C ASP A 158 23.91 5.07 11.18
N THR A 159 22.99 4.61 12.03
CA THR A 159 21.92 3.68 11.61
C THR A 159 20.59 4.36 11.30
N GLY A 160 20.29 5.52 11.88
CA GLY A 160 18.98 6.16 11.78
C GLY A 160 18.59 6.53 10.34
N ALA A 161 19.53 7.07 9.56
CA ALA A 161 19.28 7.38 8.15
C ALA A 161 18.99 6.11 7.32
N ALA A 162 19.73 5.03 7.57
CA ALA A 162 19.51 3.75 6.91
C ALA A 162 18.16 3.14 7.29
N CYS A 163 17.74 3.22 8.56
CA CYS A 163 16.42 2.77 8.99
C CYS A 163 15.29 3.55 8.31
N VAL A 164 15.44 4.87 8.13
CA VAL A 164 14.44 5.67 7.40
C VAL A 164 14.36 5.26 5.93
N LEU A 165 15.50 4.97 5.28
CA LEU A 165 15.51 4.45 3.91
C LEU A 165 14.87 3.07 3.81
N LEU A 166 15.12 2.18 4.77
CA LEU A 166 14.49 0.87 4.85
C LEU A 166 12.96 1.00 4.99
N MET A 167 12.49 1.86 5.91
CA MET A 167 11.06 2.14 6.09
C MET A 167 10.42 2.69 4.80
N ARG A 168 11.13 3.57 4.10
CA ARG A 168 10.66 4.10 2.81
C ARG A 168 10.56 2.98 1.78
N GLN A 169 11.60 2.18 1.61
CA GLN A 169 11.64 1.09 0.63
C GLN A 169 10.54 0.05 0.88
N GLU A 170 10.30 -0.30 2.14
CA GLU A 170 9.20 -1.18 2.53
C GLU A 170 7.85 -0.56 2.19
N TRP A 171 7.68 0.75 2.44
CA TRP A 171 6.46 1.48 2.07
C TRP A 171 6.24 1.48 0.55
N GLU A 172 7.27 1.74 -0.26
CA GLU A 172 7.21 1.67 -1.73
C GLU A 172 6.77 0.28 -2.19
N THR A 173 7.45 -0.76 -1.71
CA THR A 173 7.19 -2.16 -2.09
C THR A 173 5.74 -2.53 -1.81
N ARG A 174 5.25 -2.26 -0.59
CA ARG A 174 3.86 -2.59 -0.21
C ARG A 174 2.83 -1.77 -0.97
N THR A 175 3.09 -0.48 -1.16
CA THR A 175 2.17 0.41 -1.88
C THR A 175 2.05 -0.01 -3.34
N ASN A 176 3.16 -0.27 -4.02
CA ASN A 176 3.16 -0.73 -5.40
C ASN A 176 2.51 -2.12 -5.56
N ALA A 177 2.72 -3.01 -4.60
CA ALA A 177 2.02 -4.30 -4.57
C ALA A 177 0.50 -4.12 -4.40
N ALA A 178 0.05 -3.20 -3.53
CA ALA A 178 -1.37 -2.90 -3.35
C ALA A 178 -1.99 -2.28 -4.60
N LEU A 179 -1.31 -1.33 -5.23
CA LEU A 179 -1.74 -0.71 -6.48
C LEU A 179 -1.87 -1.75 -7.60
N LYS A 180 -0.90 -2.67 -7.70
CA LYS A 180 -0.95 -3.80 -8.65
C LYS A 180 -2.14 -4.72 -8.38
N ARG A 181 -2.40 -5.10 -7.12
CA ARG A 181 -3.55 -5.96 -6.76
C ARG A 181 -4.89 -5.34 -7.15
N CYS A 182 -4.99 -4.01 -7.10
CA CYS A 182 -6.22 -3.28 -7.46
C CYS A 182 -6.32 -2.96 -8.96
N GLY A 183 -5.40 -3.47 -9.79
CA GLY A 183 -5.38 -3.17 -11.23
C GLY A 183 -4.99 -1.73 -11.59
N SER A 184 -4.50 -0.94 -10.63
CA SER A 184 -4.04 0.42 -10.91
C SER A 184 -2.71 0.40 -11.67
N SER A 185 -2.55 1.29 -12.64
CA SER A 185 -1.28 1.54 -13.32
C SER A 185 -0.36 2.50 -12.54
N ALA A 186 -0.90 3.24 -11.56
CA ALA A 186 -0.14 4.18 -10.75
C ALA A 186 0.94 3.47 -9.92
N ARG A 187 2.11 4.08 -9.77
CA ARG A 187 3.21 3.58 -8.94
C ARG A 187 3.86 4.73 -8.20
N ILE A 188 4.47 4.41 -7.06
CA ILE A 188 5.34 5.33 -6.33
C ILE A 188 6.79 4.88 -6.47
N ASP A 189 7.71 5.84 -6.46
CA ASP A 189 9.15 5.63 -6.57
C ASP A 189 9.86 6.60 -5.63
N LEU A 190 10.74 6.08 -4.79
CA LEU A 190 11.50 6.83 -3.79
C LEU A 190 12.77 7.47 -4.34
N ARG A 191 13.25 7.00 -5.50
CA ARG A 191 14.42 7.55 -6.17
C ARG A 191 14.13 8.99 -6.56
N SER A 192 15.17 9.82 -6.56
CA SER A 192 15.03 11.16 -7.11
C SER A 192 14.74 11.08 -8.61
N TYR A 193 14.15 12.13 -9.19
CA TYR A 193 13.96 12.17 -10.64
C TYR A 193 15.28 12.03 -11.43
N ALA A 194 16.39 12.52 -10.86
CA ALA A 194 17.71 12.34 -11.45
C ALA A 194 18.13 10.87 -11.48
N ASP A 195 17.92 10.15 -10.37
CA ASP A 195 18.26 8.73 -10.26
C ASP A 195 17.36 7.85 -11.16
N GLN A 196 16.07 8.19 -11.27
CA GLN A 196 15.15 7.50 -12.19
C GLN A 196 15.57 7.70 -13.66
N ALA A 197 15.92 8.93 -14.03
CA ALA A 197 16.41 9.23 -15.37
C ALA A 197 17.74 8.53 -15.67
N ALA A 198 18.67 8.50 -14.70
CA ALA A 198 19.94 7.78 -14.83
C ALA A 198 19.75 6.26 -15.01
N ALA A 199 18.71 5.68 -14.40
CA ALA A 199 18.32 4.29 -14.59
C ALA A 199 17.59 4.02 -15.92
N GLY A 200 17.19 5.07 -16.66
CA GLY A 200 16.41 4.96 -17.89
C GLY A 200 14.91 4.72 -17.67
N ASP A 201 14.42 4.89 -16.43
CA ASP A 201 13.04 4.64 -16.03
C ASP A 201 12.15 5.90 -16.09
N ALA A 202 12.73 7.08 -16.31
CA ALA A 202 12.03 8.35 -16.38
C ALA A 202 12.64 9.32 -17.40
N PRO A 203 11.91 10.35 -17.86
CA PRO A 203 12.47 11.42 -18.67
C PRO A 203 13.52 12.25 -17.91
N GLU A 204 14.52 12.71 -18.65
CA GLU A 204 15.44 13.74 -18.19
C GLU A 204 14.72 15.09 -18.02
N GLY A 205 15.23 15.94 -17.12
CA GLY A 205 14.73 17.31 -16.93
C GLY A 205 13.48 17.45 -16.07
N LEU A 206 13.00 16.36 -15.44
CA LEU A 206 11.93 16.42 -14.44
C LEU A 206 12.34 17.30 -13.25
N GLU A 207 11.44 18.19 -12.83
CA GLU A 207 11.71 19.06 -11.68
C GLU A 207 10.83 18.73 -10.47
N PRO A 208 11.42 18.58 -9.27
CA PRO A 208 10.64 18.34 -8.06
C PRO A 208 9.85 19.58 -7.65
N GLN A 209 8.61 19.37 -7.21
CA GLN A 209 7.82 20.45 -6.64
C GLN A 209 8.40 20.90 -5.30
N ARG A 210 8.36 22.20 -5.03
CA ARG A 210 8.76 22.72 -3.72
C ARG A 210 7.73 22.36 -2.65
N HIS A 211 8.20 21.81 -1.52
CA HIS A 211 7.35 21.56 -0.37
C HIS A 211 6.72 22.87 0.13
N GLU A 212 5.40 22.86 0.31
CA GLU A 212 4.64 23.97 0.85
C GLU A 212 4.20 23.61 2.26
N GLY A 213 4.68 24.37 3.25
CA GLY A 213 4.31 24.15 4.63
C GLY A 213 2.83 24.45 4.90
N PRO A 214 2.28 23.93 6.01
CA PRO A 214 0.86 24.05 6.35
C PRO A 214 0.40 25.52 6.50
N LYS A 215 1.27 26.41 6.99
CA LYS A 215 1.00 27.85 7.09
C LYS A 215 0.75 28.49 5.72
N THR A 216 1.63 28.20 4.74
CA THR A 216 1.49 28.72 3.37
C THR A 216 0.22 28.20 2.71
N ALA A 217 -0.08 26.90 2.88
CA ALA A 217 -1.31 26.30 2.36
C ALA A 217 -2.58 26.93 2.98
N ALA A 218 -2.57 27.19 4.30
CA ALA A 218 -3.68 27.84 4.99
C ALA A 218 -3.91 29.28 4.52
N ILE A 219 -2.84 30.06 4.30
CA ILE A 219 -2.92 31.42 3.75
C ILE A 219 -3.51 31.41 2.34
N LYS A 220 -3.01 30.53 1.45
CA LYS A 220 -3.54 30.39 0.08
C LYS A 220 -5.03 30.08 0.09
N ARG A 221 -5.46 29.19 0.98
CA ARG A 221 -6.87 28.84 1.15
C ARG A 221 -7.73 30.03 1.56
N LYS A 222 -7.35 30.74 2.63
CA LYS A 222 -8.11 31.91 3.12
C LYS A 222 -8.31 32.94 2.01
N ARG A 223 -7.29 33.16 1.18
CA ARG A 223 -7.38 34.08 0.03
C ARG A 223 -8.32 33.59 -1.07
N ARG A 224 -8.27 32.29 -1.42
CA ARG A 224 -9.21 31.69 -2.38
C ARG A 224 -10.66 31.84 -1.93
N GLN A 225 -10.93 31.60 -0.64
CA GLN A 225 -12.26 31.80 -0.06
C GLN A 225 -12.70 33.27 -0.10
N ALA A 226 -11.78 34.20 0.11
CA ALA A 226 -12.03 35.64 0.03
C ALA A 226 -12.12 36.19 -1.41
N LYS A 227 -12.02 35.35 -2.46
CA LYS A 227 -11.92 35.76 -3.88
C LYS A 227 -10.86 36.86 -4.11
N ALA A 228 -9.82 36.91 -3.28
CA ALA A 228 -8.81 37.97 -3.31
C ALA A 228 -7.77 37.71 -4.41
N ALA A 229 -7.32 38.78 -5.09
CA ALA A 229 -6.27 38.70 -6.10
C ALA A 229 -4.98 38.07 -5.54
N PRO A 230 -4.20 37.33 -6.36
CA PRO A 230 -2.92 36.77 -5.93
C PRO A 230 -1.98 37.93 -5.55
N ALA A 231 -1.30 37.83 -4.39
CA ALA A 231 -0.38 38.88 -3.99
C ALA A 231 0.86 38.88 -4.90
N GLY A 232 1.21 40.06 -5.41
CA GLY A 232 2.47 40.30 -6.08
C GLY A 232 3.66 40.02 -5.16
N ALA A 233 4.44 39.00 -5.52
CA ALA A 233 5.86 38.75 -5.21
C ALA A 233 6.09 37.24 -5.00
N ARG A 234 6.73 36.59 -5.98
CA ARG A 234 7.39 35.27 -5.87
C ARG A 234 6.54 34.11 -5.31
N GLN A 235 5.22 34.12 -5.50
CA GLN A 235 4.39 32.94 -5.27
C GLN A 235 4.56 31.96 -6.44
N ARG A 236 5.49 31.01 -6.28
CA ARG A 236 5.78 29.97 -7.27
C ARG A 236 4.60 29.00 -7.30
N ASP A 237 3.75 29.15 -8.31
CA ASP A 237 2.68 28.18 -8.58
C ASP A 237 3.31 26.81 -8.87
N ARG A 238 2.67 25.74 -8.39
CA ARG A 238 3.05 24.35 -8.70
C ARG A 238 2.51 23.93 -10.07
N ALA A 239 1.52 24.64 -10.61
CA ALA A 239 0.90 24.31 -11.89
C ALA A 239 1.89 24.30 -13.07
N PRO A 240 2.82 25.28 -13.23
CA PRO A 240 3.82 25.24 -14.30
C PRO A 240 4.75 24.03 -14.20
N VAL A 241 5.25 23.71 -12.99
CA VAL A 241 6.12 22.54 -12.79
C VAL A 241 5.40 21.24 -13.12
N ARG A 242 4.13 21.11 -12.68
CA ARG A 242 3.29 19.95 -13.02
C ARG A 242 3.07 19.83 -14.52
N SER A 243 2.68 20.91 -15.17
CA SER A 243 2.43 20.94 -16.62
C SER A 243 3.67 20.56 -17.42
N ARG A 244 4.86 21.08 -17.05
CA ARG A 244 6.10 20.70 -17.72
C ARG A 244 6.49 19.24 -17.48
N ASN A 245 6.38 18.76 -16.24
CA ASN A 245 6.69 17.35 -15.95
C ASN A 245 5.73 16.41 -16.69
N GLU A 246 4.45 16.77 -16.78
CA GLU A 246 3.43 16.03 -17.55
C GLU A 246 3.81 15.98 -19.04
N ALA A 247 4.19 17.11 -19.63
CA ALA A 247 4.64 17.16 -21.02
C ALA A 247 5.90 16.30 -21.27
N LEU A 248 6.84 16.27 -20.32
CA LEU A 248 8.02 15.41 -20.40
C LEU A 248 7.65 13.92 -20.37
N TRP A 249 6.72 13.51 -19.49
CA TRP A 249 6.22 12.14 -19.46
C TRP A 249 5.52 11.75 -20.76
N GLN A 250 4.62 12.58 -21.27
CA GLN A 250 3.93 12.32 -22.54
C GLN A 250 4.90 12.16 -23.71
N ALA A 251 5.91 13.04 -23.81
CA ALA A 251 6.94 12.94 -24.84
C ALA A 251 7.78 11.67 -24.69
N TRP A 252 8.12 11.29 -23.45
CA TRP A 252 8.89 10.09 -23.15
C TRP A 252 8.12 8.82 -23.50
N ASP A 253 6.84 8.74 -23.12
CA ASP A 253 5.96 7.61 -23.44
C ASP A 253 5.79 7.45 -24.95
N LEU A 254 5.57 8.55 -25.68
CA LEU A 254 5.47 8.54 -27.14
C LEU A 254 6.77 8.03 -27.79
N LYS A 255 7.92 8.52 -27.31
CA LYS A 255 9.23 8.07 -27.81
C LYS A 255 9.42 6.57 -27.56
N ARG A 256 9.07 6.07 -26.37
CA ARG A 256 9.18 4.65 -26.01
C ARG A 256 8.21 3.79 -26.81
N ALA A 257 6.97 4.24 -27.01
CA ALA A 257 5.99 3.55 -27.83
C ALA A 257 6.47 3.41 -29.29
N ARG A 258 7.04 4.49 -29.85
CA ARG A 258 7.65 4.46 -31.18
C ARG A 258 8.83 3.50 -31.25
N GLN A 259 9.74 3.53 -30.27
CA GLN A 259 10.87 2.60 -30.21
C GLN A 259 10.43 1.13 -30.15
N ARG A 260 9.37 0.82 -29.39
CA ARG A 260 8.80 -0.54 -29.34
C ARG A 260 8.25 -0.97 -30.69
N GLU A 261 7.55 -0.08 -31.40
CA GLU A 261 7.00 -0.37 -32.72
C GLU A 261 8.10 -0.50 -33.78
N GLU A 262 9.14 0.32 -33.73
CA GLU A 262 10.33 0.21 -34.60
C GLU A 262 11.05 -1.13 -34.36
N ALA A 263 11.29 -1.51 -33.09
CA ALA A 263 11.89 -2.80 -32.73
C ALA A 263 11.03 -4.01 -33.14
N ARG A 264 9.69 -3.86 -33.11
CA ARG A 264 8.75 -4.86 -33.62
C ARG A 264 8.88 -5.01 -35.13
N ARG A 265 8.95 -3.91 -35.88
CA ARG A 265 9.08 -3.90 -37.34
C ARG A 265 10.45 -4.37 -37.84
N SER A 266 11.51 -4.08 -37.11
CA SER A 266 12.88 -4.48 -37.47
C SER A 266 13.18 -5.97 -37.17
N GLY A 267 12.28 -6.67 -36.46
CA GLY A 267 12.52 -8.03 -35.96
C GLY A 267 13.47 -8.08 -34.75
N GLU A 268 13.95 -6.94 -34.27
CA GLU A 268 14.85 -6.82 -33.12
C GLU A 268 14.18 -7.33 -31.83
N SER A 269 12.88 -7.08 -31.65
CA SER A 269 12.10 -7.63 -30.54
C SER A 269 12.11 -9.17 -30.53
N GLN A 270 11.96 -9.80 -31.70
CA GLN A 270 12.02 -11.25 -31.83
C GLN A 270 13.44 -11.78 -31.58
N HIS A 271 14.46 -11.07 -32.08
CA HIS A 271 15.86 -11.42 -31.83
C HIS A 271 16.22 -11.37 -30.35
N ILE A 272 15.81 -10.31 -29.63
CA ILE A 272 16.04 -10.18 -28.19
C ILE A 272 15.28 -11.26 -27.41
N ALA A 273 14.03 -11.55 -27.77
CA ALA A 273 13.25 -12.62 -27.15
C ALA A 273 13.91 -13.99 -27.35
N ASN A 274 14.32 -14.31 -28.59
CA ASN A 274 15.02 -15.55 -28.92
C ASN A 274 16.36 -15.66 -28.17
N LYS A 275 17.11 -14.56 -28.07
CA LYS A 275 18.39 -14.52 -27.34
C LYS A 275 18.17 -14.81 -25.85
N ARG A 276 17.21 -14.14 -25.21
CA ARG A 276 16.87 -14.38 -23.79
C ARG A 276 16.35 -15.79 -23.54
N GLU A 277 15.59 -16.36 -24.48
CA GLU A 277 15.15 -17.74 -24.38
C GLU A 277 16.31 -18.73 -24.54
N ALA A 278 17.24 -18.46 -25.45
CA ALA A 278 18.47 -19.25 -25.60
C ALA A 278 19.34 -19.18 -24.32
N GLU A 279 19.50 -17.99 -23.74
CA GLU A 279 20.20 -17.78 -22.45
C GLU A 279 19.52 -18.58 -21.33
N ARG A 280 18.18 -18.49 -21.19
CA ARG A 280 17.42 -19.30 -20.21
C ARG A 280 17.59 -20.81 -20.43
N ARG A 281 17.57 -21.28 -21.69
CA ARG A 281 17.79 -22.69 -22.02
C ARG A 281 19.21 -23.14 -21.67
N GLN A 282 20.22 -22.29 -21.92
CA GLN A 282 21.61 -22.57 -21.54
C GLN A 282 21.76 -22.65 -20.02
N GLU A 283 21.19 -21.71 -19.27
CA GLU A 283 21.20 -21.73 -17.81
C GLU A 283 20.51 -22.98 -17.26
N ALA A 284 19.32 -23.30 -17.76
CA ALA A 284 18.58 -24.51 -17.38
C ALA A 284 19.39 -25.79 -17.66
N THR A 285 20.06 -25.85 -18.81
CA THR A 285 20.94 -26.96 -19.18
C THR A 285 22.13 -27.05 -18.22
N ALA A 286 22.78 -25.93 -17.91
CA ALA A 286 23.89 -25.86 -16.96
C ALA A 286 23.49 -26.22 -15.53
N HIS A 287 22.25 -25.92 -15.11
CA HIS A 287 21.70 -26.37 -13.84
C HIS A 287 21.43 -27.89 -13.85
N ALA A 288 20.82 -28.41 -14.92
CA ALA A 288 20.57 -29.84 -15.08
C ALA A 288 21.86 -30.66 -15.13
N ASP A 289 22.90 -30.17 -15.80
CA ASP A 289 24.21 -30.81 -15.87
C ASP A 289 24.94 -30.80 -14.52
N ARG A 290 24.84 -29.69 -13.76
CA ARG A 290 25.35 -29.63 -12.37
C ARG A 290 24.66 -30.63 -11.44
N ILE A 291 23.35 -30.82 -11.59
CA ILE A 291 22.60 -31.83 -10.82
C ILE A 291 23.02 -33.25 -11.24
N ARG A 292 23.20 -33.49 -12.54
CA ARG A 292 23.57 -34.80 -13.10
C ARG A 292 24.99 -35.22 -12.75
N SER A 293 25.93 -34.27 -12.69
CA SER A 293 27.35 -34.49 -12.39
C SER A 293 27.66 -34.48 -10.88
N ALA A 294 26.66 -34.33 -10.01
CA ALA A 294 26.86 -34.37 -8.57
C ALA A 294 26.99 -35.81 -8.06
N ASP A 295 28.20 -36.14 -7.61
CA ASP A 295 28.61 -37.49 -7.16
C ASP A 295 28.24 -37.80 -5.71
N THR A 296 27.81 -36.81 -4.94
CA THR A 296 27.37 -36.97 -3.54
C THR A 296 25.97 -36.41 -3.35
N ASP A 297 25.22 -36.98 -2.39
CA ASP A 297 23.87 -36.51 -2.08
C ASP A 297 23.85 -35.09 -1.51
N GLU A 298 24.92 -34.66 -0.85
CA GLU A 298 25.08 -33.29 -0.35
C GLU A 298 25.30 -32.30 -1.50
N ALA A 299 26.14 -32.66 -2.48
CA ALA A 299 26.33 -31.87 -3.70
C ALA A 299 25.06 -31.78 -4.56
N ARG A 300 24.26 -32.87 -4.63
CA ARG A 300 22.95 -32.86 -5.32
C ARG A 300 21.98 -31.89 -4.65
N ARG A 301 21.88 -31.91 -3.32
CA ARG A 301 20.99 -31.00 -2.57
C ARG A 301 21.38 -29.53 -2.75
N ALA A 302 22.66 -29.22 -2.66
CA ALA A 302 23.16 -27.86 -2.88
C ALA A 302 22.92 -27.39 -4.34
N ALA A 303 23.12 -28.27 -5.33
CA ALA A 303 22.86 -27.96 -6.74
C ALA A 303 21.38 -27.69 -7.03
N VAL A 304 20.48 -28.45 -6.39
CA VAL A 304 19.03 -28.26 -6.46
C VAL A 304 18.62 -26.93 -5.81
N GLU A 305 19.16 -26.61 -4.63
CA GLU A 305 18.87 -25.36 -3.92
C GLU A 305 19.33 -24.10 -4.68
N GLN A 306 20.42 -24.20 -5.43
CA GLN A 306 20.94 -23.14 -6.30
C GLN A 306 20.21 -23.04 -7.65
N SER A 307 19.36 -24.02 -8.01
CA SER A 307 18.58 -23.98 -9.24
C SER A 307 17.31 -23.14 -9.03
N HIS A 308 17.35 -21.87 -9.39
CA HIS A 308 16.20 -20.96 -9.32
C HIS A 308 15.11 -21.26 -10.38
N SER A 309 15.20 -22.37 -11.11
CA SER A 309 14.29 -22.74 -12.22
C SER A 309 13.39 -23.94 -11.93
N VAL A 310 13.37 -24.49 -10.72
CA VAL A 310 12.45 -25.58 -10.36
C VAL A 310 11.26 -25.01 -9.60
N GLU A 311 10.24 -24.64 -10.37
CA GLU A 311 8.91 -24.37 -9.86
C GLU A 311 8.35 -25.68 -9.26
N SER A 312 8.32 -25.75 -7.93
CA SER A 312 7.54 -26.68 -7.09
C SER A 312 7.43 -28.15 -7.56
N THR A 313 8.52 -28.90 -7.54
CA THR A 313 8.48 -30.37 -7.41
C THR A 313 9.35 -30.84 -6.25
N ARG A 314 9.08 -30.30 -5.05
CA ARG A 314 9.63 -30.88 -3.82
C ARG A 314 8.89 -32.20 -3.57
N ALA A 315 9.59 -33.33 -3.65
CA ALA A 315 9.09 -34.58 -3.08
C ALA A 315 8.75 -34.33 -1.60
N GLY A 316 7.46 -34.44 -1.24
CA GLY A 316 6.94 -34.20 0.10
C GLY A 316 6.16 -32.90 0.32
N CYS A 317 5.93 -32.05 -0.69
CA CYS A 317 4.93 -30.98 -0.55
C CYS A 317 3.51 -31.53 -0.80
N GLY A 318 2.51 -31.06 -0.06
CA GLY A 318 1.11 -31.52 -0.16
C GLY A 318 0.51 -31.40 -1.57
N TRP A 319 1.11 -30.60 -2.45
CA TRP A 319 0.73 -30.45 -3.85
C TRP A 319 1.15 -31.64 -4.74
N ALA A 320 2.29 -32.28 -4.46
CA ALA A 320 2.70 -33.48 -5.19
C ALA A 320 1.76 -34.67 -4.91
N GLN A 321 1.29 -34.78 -3.66
CA GLN A 321 0.27 -35.74 -3.28
C GLN A 321 -1.07 -35.42 -3.96
N ALA A 322 -1.49 -34.15 -3.98
CA ALA A 322 -2.72 -33.73 -4.65
C ALA A 322 -2.72 -33.99 -6.18
N ILE A 323 -1.58 -33.82 -6.86
CA ILE A 323 -1.43 -34.11 -8.30
C ILE A 323 -1.43 -35.63 -8.55
N SER A 324 -0.72 -36.41 -7.72
CA SER A 324 -0.75 -37.88 -7.81
C SER A 324 -2.14 -38.44 -7.55
N ASP A 325 -2.86 -37.85 -6.60
CA ASP A 325 -4.23 -38.22 -6.25
C ASP A 325 -5.19 -37.86 -7.40
N ALA A 326 -5.08 -36.65 -7.98
CA ALA A 326 -5.85 -36.25 -9.16
C ALA A 326 -5.58 -37.13 -10.39
N MET A 327 -4.32 -37.46 -10.69
CA MET A 327 -3.96 -38.36 -11.80
C MET A 327 -4.40 -39.82 -11.57
N ALA A 328 -4.54 -40.23 -10.31
CA ALA A 328 -5.05 -41.55 -9.94
C ALA A 328 -6.57 -41.58 -9.71
N GLY A 329 -7.29 -40.49 -10.04
CA GLY A 329 -8.74 -40.38 -9.89
C GLY A 329 -9.22 -40.41 -8.44
N ARG A 330 -8.38 -40.01 -7.47
CA ARG A 330 -8.72 -39.98 -6.06
C ARG A 330 -8.66 -38.53 -5.58
N GLY A 331 -9.79 -37.98 -5.13
CA GLY A 331 -9.87 -36.60 -4.67
C GLY A 331 -11.28 -36.04 -4.86
N PRO A 332 -11.65 -34.96 -4.15
CA PRO A 332 -13.02 -34.43 -4.14
C PRO A 332 -13.52 -33.86 -5.49
N PHE A 333 -12.73 -33.97 -6.56
CA PHE A 333 -13.03 -33.48 -7.92
C PHE A 333 -12.81 -34.56 -9.00
N ALA A 334 -12.78 -35.85 -8.64
CA ALA A 334 -12.37 -36.94 -9.52
C ALA A 334 -13.38 -37.37 -10.62
N GLU A 335 -14.46 -36.63 -10.86
CA GLU A 335 -15.36 -36.90 -11.99
C GLU A 335 -15.68 -35.60 -12.75
N GLY A 336 -15.33 -35.55 -14.04
CA GLY A 336 -15.94 -34.63 -15.01
C GLY A 336 -15.12 -33.47 -15.57
N PHE A 337 -13.79 -33.40 -15.42
CA PHE A 337 -12.98 -32.33 -16.03
C PHE A 337 -12.32 -32.78 -17.35
N GLU A 338 -12.99 -32.54 -18.47
CA GLU A 338 -12.36 -32.50 -19.80
C GLU A 338 -11.81 -31.09 -20.03
N ASN A 339 -10.50 -30.93 -20.21
CA ASN A 339 -9.90 -29.69 -20.72
C ASN A 339 -8.65 -30.04 -21.52
N ASP A 340 -8.86 -30.45 -22.78
CA ASP A 340 -7.85 -30.34 -23.83
C ASP A 340 -8.39 -29.39 -24.90
N GLU A 341 -8.52 -28.11 -24.53
CA GLU A 341 -8.73 -27.05 -25.51
C GLU A 341 -7.41 -26.31 -25.71
N THR A 342 -6.93 -26.33 -26.95
CA THR A 342 -5.75 -25.58 -27.37
C THR A 342 -6.10 -24.08 -27.37
N ILE A 343 -5.52 -23.32 -26.44
CA ILE A 343 -5.78 -21.88 -26.29
C ILE A 343 -4.98 -21.08 -27.33
N ASP A 344 -5.68 -20.35 -28.20
CA ASP A 344 -5.11 -19.37 -29.12
C ASP A 344 -4.85 -18.03 -28.38
N PRO A 345 -3.58 -17.61 -28.17
CA PRO A 345 -3.25 -16.43 -27.39
C PRO A 345 -3.69 -15.10 -28.00
N GLU A 346 -4.06 -15.04 -29.29
CA GLU A 346 -4.55 -13.79 -29.91
C GLU A 346 -6.08 -13.60 -29.80
N ASN A 347 -6.83 -14.66 -29.49
CA ASN A 347 -8.30 -14.64 -29.37
C ASN A 347 -8.83 -15.05 -27.99
N TYR A 348 -7.95 -15.34 -27.03
CA TYR A 348 -8.37 -15.76 -25.70
C TYR A 348 -8.91 -14.59 -24.87
N ASN A 349 -10.23 -14.45 -24.83
CA ASN A 349 -10.89 -13.62 -23.84
C ASN A 349 -10.91 -14.37 -22.51
N LEU A 350 -10.17 -13.87 -21.52
CA LEU A 350 -10.19 -14.41 -20.15
C LEU A 350 -11.65 -14.49 -19.68
N PRO A 351 -12.13 -15.65 -19.20
CA PRO A 351 -13.44 -15.70 -18.56
C PRO A 351 -13.42 -14.68 -17.42
N HIS A 352 -14.44 -13.83 -17.39
CA HIS A 352 -14.62 -12.88 -16.31
C HIS A 352 -14.59 -13.68 -15.00
N ALA A 353 -13.68 -13.32 -14.09
CA ALA A 353 -13.65 -13.95 -12.78
C ALA A 353 -15.08 -13.88 -12.22
N PRO A 354 -15.69 -15.01 -11.81
CA PRO A 354 -17.01 -14.95 -11.20
C PRO A 354 -16.94 -13.93 -10.07
N GLU A 355 -17.88 -12.99 -10.05
CA GLU A 355 -17.98 -12.03 -8.96
C GLU A 355 -17.93 -12.82 -7.63
N PRO A 356 -17.11 -12.41 -6.66
CA PRO A 356 -16.99 -13.16 -5.42
C PRO A 356 -18.37 -13.24 -4.78
N GLU A 357 -18.78 -14.45 -4.39
CA GLU A 357 -20.07 -14.61 -3.71
C GLU A 357 -20.14 -13.66 -2.51
N PRO A 358 -21.25 -12.92 -2.33
CA PRO A 358 -21.42 -12.05 -1.18
C PRO A 358 -21.33 -12.89 0.11
N ILE A 359 -20.41 -12.50 0.99
CA ILE A 359 -20.11 -13.18 2.27
C ILE A 359 -21.32 -13.21 3.22
N MET A 360 -22.40 -12.48 2.91
CA MET A 360 -23.66 -12.54 3.65
C MET A 360 -24.83 -12.93 2.76
N ARG A 361 -25.46 -14.08 3.08
CA ARG A 361 -26.79 -14.40 2.57
C ARG A 361 -27.80 -13.46 3.24
N PRO A 362 -28.63 -12.71 2.49
CA PRO A 362 -29.66 -11.88 3.09
C PRO A 362 -30.65 -12.77 3.85
N VAL A 363 -30.69 -12.63 5.17
CA VAL A 363 -31.76 -13.20 6.00
C VAL A 363 -32.98 -12.31 5.81
N ALA A 364 -34.06 -12.86 5.29
CA ALA A 364 -35.35 -12.19 5.22
C ALA A 364 -35.84 -11.90 6.64
N VAL A 365 -35.66 -10.68 7.12
CA VAL A 365 -36.26 -10.23 8.38
C VAL A 365 -37.66 -9.73 8.07
N ASN A 366 -38.68 -10.50 8.49
CA ASN A 366 -40.07 -10.05 8.47
C ASN A 366 -40.21 -8.81 9.36
N ARG A 367 -40.19 -7.63 8.74
CA ARG A 367 -40.48 -6.36 9.44
C ARG A 367 -41.99 -6.32 9.69
N ARG A 368 -42.41 -6.44 10.96
CA ARG A 368 -43.77 -6.07 11.37
C ARG A 368 -44.01 -4.61 11.04
N SER A 369 -45.09 -4.32 10.33
CA SER A 369 -45.52 -2.95 10.01
C SER A 369 -45.67 -2.10 11.28
N PRO A 370 -45.30 -0.80 11.26
CA PRO A 370 -45.46 0.06 12.42
C PRO A 370 -46.94 0.16 12.82
N ARG A 371 -47.24 -0.07 14.11
CA ARG A 371 -48.57 0.21 14.68
C ARG A 371 -48.85 1.70 14.53
N GLN A 372 -49.89 2.04 13.76
CA GLN A 372 -50.46 3.38 13.74
C GLN A 372 -50.92 3.74 15.16
N ARG A 373 -50.33 4.79 15.75
CA ARG A 373 -50.88 5.44 16.94
C ARG A 373 -52.07 6.28 16.49
N THR A 374 -53.28 5.81 16.77
CA THR A 374 -54.47 6.66 16.80
C THR A 374 -54.32 7.66 17.94
N ARG A 375 -54.42 8.95 17.62
CA ARG A 375 -54.62 10.01 18.61
C ARG A 375 -56.06 9.90 19.14
N GLY A 376 -56.20 9.64 20.42
CA GLY A 376 -57.41 9.86 21.21
C GLY A 376 -57.09 10.87 22.30
#